data_AF-A0A842NZ81-F1
#
_entry.id   AF-A0A842NZ81-F1
#
_cell.length_a   1.000
_cell.length_b   1.000
_cell.length_c   1.000
_cell.angle_alpha   90.00
_cell.angle_beta   90.00
_cell.angle_gamma   90.00
#
_symmetry.space_group_name_H-M   'P 1'
#
loop_
_entity.id
_entity.type
_entity.pdbx_description
1 polymer ?
#
loop_
_entity_poly.entity_id
_entity_poly.type
_entity_poly.pdbx_seq_one_letter_code
_entity_poly.pdbx_strand_id
1 'polypeptide(L)'
;MTSERIAELREEINGLNVQIVELLARRVEVARRIGEAKRERNLPIVDRTREGKVYVRVRELAMEWDLDPEGVEKVFREIADLCTKAQLEESA
;
A
#
# COMPACT_ATOMS: atom_id res chain seq x y z
N MET A 1 -36.55 0.50 2.37
CA MET A 1 -36.16 -0.40 1.26
C MET A 1 -34.91 0.07 0.50
N THR A 2 -34.94 1.08 -0.39
CA THR A 2 -33.70 1.50 -1.11
C THR A 2 -32.60 2.04 -0.19
N SER A 3 -32.99 2.75 0.87
CA SER A 3 -32.06 3.30 1.87
C SER A 3 -31.39 2.22 2.73
N GLU A 4 -32.09 1.12 3.04
CA GLU A 4 -31.54 0.01 3.84
C GLU A 4 -30.51 -0.77 3.05
N ARG A 5 -30.77 -1.03 1.75
CA ARG A 5 -29.80 -1.73 0.89
C ARG A 5 -28.50 -0.93 0.71
N ILE A 6 -28.59 0.40 0.60
CA ILE A 6 -27.40 1.25 0.55
C ILE A 6 -26.64 1.22 1.89
N ALA A 7 -27.36 1.16 3.02
CA ALA A 7 -26.73 1.07 4.33
C ALA A 7 -25.96 -0.27 4.51
N GLU A 8 -26.54 -1.39 4.09
CA GLU A 8 -25.86 -2.71 4.09
C GLU A 8 -24.56 -2.69 3.28
N LEU A 9 -24.60 -2.17 2.05
CA LEU A 9 -23.42 -2.10 1.19
C LEU A 9 -22.34 -1.15 1.75
N ARG A 10 -22.74 -0.09 2.44
CA ARG A 10 -21.78 0.79 3.14
C ARG A 10 -21.12 0.09 4.30
N GLU A 11 -21.84 -0.77 5.00
CA GLU A 11 -21.25 -1.56 6.09
C GLU A 11 -20.28 -2.61 5.57
N GLU A 12 -20.56 -3.20 4.41
CA GLU A 12 -19.60 -4.06 3.70
C GLU A 12 -18.32 -3.30 3.35
N ILE A 13 -18.44 -2.07 2.82
CA ILE A 13 -17.28 -1.19 2.56
C ILE A 13 -16.51 -0.88 3.85
N ASN A 14 -17.20 -0.64 4.97
CA ASN A 14 -16.54 -0.40 6.26
C ASN A 14 -15.70 -1.62 6.69
N GLY A 15 -16.23 -2.83 6.52
CA GLY A 15 -15.49 -4.07 6.79
C GLY A 15 -14.26 -4.23 5.89
N LEU A 16 -14.36 -3.87 4.61
CA LEU A 16 -13.22 -3.87 3.69
C LEU A 16 -12.17 -2.82 4.08
N ASN A 17 -12.60 -1.64 4.53
CA ASN A 17 -11.69 -0.59 4.98
C ASN A 17 -10.84 -1.04 6.18
N VAL A 18 -11.43 -1.75 7.14
CA VAL A 18 -10.68 -2.34 8.26
C VAL A 18 -9.58 -3.27 7.76
N GLN A 19 -9.92 -4.20 6.85
CA GLN A 19 -8.96 -5.14 6.27
C GLN A 19 -7.85 -4.44 5.49
N ILE A 20 -8.17 -3.37 4.75
CA ILE A 20 -7.17 -2.57 4.03
C ILE A 20 -6.19 -1.94 5.03
N VAL A 21 -6.67 -1.35 6.11
CA VAL A 21 -5.82 -0.73 7.15
C VAL A 21 -4.91 -1.78 7.81
N GLU A 22 -5.44 -2.96 8.13
CA GLU A 22 -4.63 -4.07 8.67
C GLU A 22 -3.51 -4.52 7.72
N LEU A 23 -3.81 -4.63 6.42
CA LEU A 23 -2.82 -4.97 5.40
C LEU A 23 -1.77 -3.86 5.26
N LEU A 24 -2.18 -2.59 5.33
CA LEU A 24 -1.26 -1.45 5.31
C LEU A 24 -0.31 -1.48 6.51
N ALA A 25 -0.83 -1.72 7.73
CA ALA A 25 -0.03 -1.83 8.94
C ALA A 25 1.04 -2.92 8.80
N ARG A 26 0.64 -4.11 8.30
CA ARG A 26 1.58 -5.21 8.02
C ARG A 26 2.63 -4.84 6.98
N ARG A 27 2.23 -4.14 5.91
CA ARG A 27 3.16 -3.71 4.84
C ARG A 27 4.16 -2.68 5.36
N VAL A 28 3.72 -1.75 6.20
CA VAL A 28 4.57 -0.75 6.86
C VAL A 28 5.59 -1.43 7.77
N GLU A 29 5.18 -2.44 8.54
CA GLU A 29 6.09 -3.19 9.40
C GLU A 29 7.19 -3.93 8.60
N VAL A 30 6.82 -4.54 7.47
CA VAL A 30 7.81 -5.11 6.54
C VAL A 30 8.74 -4.01 5.99
N ALA A 31 8.23 -2.82 5.70
CA ALA A 31 9.04 -1.71 5.24
C ALA A 31 10.04 -1.24 6.30
N ARG A 32 9.67 -1.14 7.58
CA ARG A 32 10.60 -0.80 8.68
C ARG A 32 11.79 -1.76 8.73
N ARG A 33 11.51 -3.06 8.70
CA ARG A 33 12.53 -4.13 8.67
C ARG A 33 13.44 -4.04 7.43
N ILE A 34 12.89 -3.64 6.29
CA ILE A 34 13.71 -3.35 5.09
C ILE A 34 14.62 -2.14 5.34
N GLY A 35 14.11 -1.09 6.00
CA GLY A 35 14.87 0.10 6.38
C GLY A 35 16.04 -0.24 7.30
N GLU A 36 15.82 -1.05 8.33
CA GLU A 36 16.86 -1.61 9.22
C GLU A 36 17.93 -2.36 8.43
N ALA A 37 17.53 -3.34 7.61
CA ALA A 37 18.45 -4.15 6.81
C ALA A 37 19.26 -3.32 5.78
N LYS A 38 18.68 -2.23 5.26
CA LYS A 38 19.39 -1.28 4.39
C LYS A 38 20.41 -0.46 5.17
N ARG A 39 20.05 0.04 6.36
CA ARG A 39 20.95 0.81 7.24
C ARG A 39 22.15 -0.02 7.67
N GLU A 40 21.94 -1.26 8.10
CA GLU A 40 23.01 -2.21 8.46
C GLU A 40 24.05 -2.41 7.34
N ARG A 41 23.61 -2.29 6.07
CA ARG A 41 24.42 -2.51 4.87
C ARG A 41 24.84 -1.20 4.18
N ASN A 42 24.58 -0.04 4.77
CA ASN A 42 24.80 1.29 4.17
C ASN A 42 24.16 1.44 2.77
N LEU A 43 22.99 0.85 2.55
CA LEU A 43 22.23 0.95 1.30
C LEU A 43 21.26 2.14 1.33
N PRO A 44 21.02 2.81 0.20
CA PRO A 44 20.05 3.89 0.12
C PRO A 44 18.62 3.38 0.35
N ILE A 45 17.83 4.15 1.11
CA ILE A 45 16.42 3.84 1.38
C ILE A 45 15.57 3.99 0.11
N VAL A 46 15.79 5.07 -0.65
CA VAL A 46 15.07 5.34 -1.90
C VAL A 46 15.67 4.51 -3.03
N ASP A 47 14.85 3.63 -3.62
CA ASP A 47 15.18 2.80 -4.78
C ASP A 47 14.09 2.97 -5.86
N ARG A 48 14.35 3.90 -6.80
CA ARG A 48 13.43 4.22 -7.90
C ARG A 48 13.19 3.02 -8.83
N THR A 49 14.17 2.14 -8.98
CA THR A 49 14.03 0.94 -9.80
C THR A 49 13.06 -0.03 -9.12
N ARG A 50 13.12 -0.18 -7.80
CA ARG A 50 12.17 -0.99 -7.05
C ARG A 50 10.76 -0.43 -7.10
N GLU A 51 10.60 0.89 -6.96
CA GLU A 51 9.31 1.58 -7.07
C GLU A 51 8.68 1.40 -8.44
N GLY A 52 9.45 1.59 -9.53
CA GLY A 52 8.96 1.37 -10.89
C GLY A 52 8.41 -0.05 -11.09
N LYS A 53 9.08 -1.07 -10.53
CA LYS A 53 8.58 -2.46 -10.56
C LYS A 53 7.30 -2.66 -9.75
N VAL A 54 7.10 -1.93 -8.64
CA VAL A 54 5.83 -1.96 -7.91
C VAL A 54 4.72 -1.42 -8.81
N TYR A 55 4.92 -0.25 -9.42
CA TYR A 55 3.92 0.42 -10.24
C TYR A 55 3.50 -0.41 -11.45
N VAL A 56 4.46 -1.00 -12.17
CA VAL A 56 4.16 -1.93 -13.27
C VAL A 56 3.30 -3.08 -12.78
N ARG A 57 3.67 -3.74 -11.67
CA ARG A 57 2.92 -4.90 -11.18
C ARG A 57 1.52 -4.56 -10.71
N VAL A 58 1.31 -3.40 -10.07
CA VAL A 58 -0.03 -3.03 -9.59
C VAL A 58 -0.95 -2.58 -10.72
N ARG A 59 -0.40 -2.02 -11.80
CA ARG A 59 -1.16 -1.75 -13.03
C ARG A 59 -1.63 -3.04 -13.70
N GLU A 60 -0.76 -4.04 -13.81
CA GLU A 60 -1.12 -5.37 -14.32
C GLU A 60 -2.24 -5.99 -13.48
N LEU A 61 -2.10 -5.97 -12.15
CA LEU A 61 -3.14 -6.44 -11.24
C LEU A 61 -4.44 -5.64 -11.41
N ALA A 62 -4.38 -4.32 -11.55
CA ALA A 62 -5.58 -3.52 -11.79
C ALA A 62 -6.33 -3.99 -13.04
N MET A 63 -5.61 -4.27 -14.13
CA MET A 63 -6.21 -4.79 -15.36
C MET A 63 -6.80 -6.20 -15.18
N GLU A 64 -6.13 -7.08 -14.42
CA GLU A 64 -6.64 -8.43 -14.10
C GLU A 64 -7.97 -8.41 -13.34
N TRP A 65 -8.25 -7.32 -12.60
CA TRP A 65 -9.45 -7.15 -11.77
C TRP A 65 -10.45 -6.12 -12.35
N ASP A 66 -10.32 -5.75 -13.63
CA ASP A 66 -11.17 -4.76 -14.31
C ASP A 66 -11.23 -3.38 -13.61
N LEU A 67 -10.12 -2.97 -12.98
CA LEU A 67 -9.95 -1.67 -12.34
C LEU A 67 -9.16 -0.69 -13.22
N ASP A 68 -9.37 0.61 -13.01
CA ASP A 68 -8.56 1.66 -13.64
C ASP A 68 -7.09 1.56 -13.19
N PRO A 69 -6.14 1.23 -14.09
CA PRO A 69 -4.74 1.07 -13.71
C PRO A 69 -4.11 2.35 -13.20
N GLU A 70 -4.54 3.52 -13.70
CA GLU A 70 -4.01 4.80 -13.24
C GLU A 70 -4.50 5.15 -11.84
N GLY A 71 -5.78 4.90 -11.55
CA GLY A 71 -6.36 5.05 -10.22
C GLY A 71 -5.68 4.16 -9.19
N VAL A 72 -5.47 2.88 -9.50
CA VAL A 72 -4.77 1.94 -8.61
C VAL A 72 -3.31 2.37 -8.40
N GLU A 73 -2.62 2.78 -9.45
CA GLU A 73 -1.24 3.27 -9.32
C GLU A 73 -1.13 4.48 -8.38
N LYS A 74 -2.07 5.45 -8.46
CA LYS A 74 -2.10 6.62 -7.56
C LYS A 74 -2.24 6.20 -6.09
N VAL A 75 -3.14 5.27 -5.79
CA VAL A 75 -3.27 4.71 -4.43
C VAL A 75 -1.97 4.06 -3.98
N PHE A 76 -1.33 3.28 -4.86
CA PHE A 76 -0.08 2.61 -4.52
C PHE A 76 1.12 3.55 -4.35
N ARG A 77 1.11 4.75 -4.96
CA ARG A 77 2.11 5.79 -4.71
C ARG A 77 2.03 6.29 -3.28
N GLU A 78 0.83 6.61 -2.79
CA GLU A 78 0.63 6.99 -1.37
C GLU A 78 1.07 5.88 -0.41
N ILE A 79 0.76 4.62 -0.74
CA ILE A 79 1.18 3.45 0.03
C ILE A 79 2.72 3.27 0.00
N ALA A 80 3.37 3.54 -1.13
CA ALA A 80 4.82 3.51 -1.24
C ALA A 80 5.46 4.61 -0.39
N ASP A 81 4.95 5.84 -0.47
CA ASP A 81 5.43 6.98 0.30
C ASP A 81 5.31 6.75 1.81
N LEU A 82 4.17 6.19 2.27
CA LEU A 82 3.98 5.78 3.67
C LEU A 82 5.08 4.81 4.12
N CYS A 83 5.43 3.82 3.28
CA CYS A 83 6.45 2.83 3.60
C CYS A 83 7.88 3.37 3.46
N THR A 84 8.13 4.35 2.60
CA THR A 84 9.41 5.04 2.51
C THR A 84 9.66 5.88 3.76
N LYS A 85 8.63 6.57 4.27
CA LYS A 85 8.71 7.28 5.57
C LYS A 85 9.01 6.32 6.72
N ALA A 86 8.33 5.17 6.77
CA ALA A 86 8.56 4.16 7.79
C ALA A 86 9.98 3.56 7.74
N GLN A 87 10.60 3.44 6.56
CA GLN A 87 12.01 3.01 6.44
C GLN A 87 13.00 4.01 7.04
N LEU A 88 12.63 5.30 7.10
CA LEU A 88 13.44 6.39 7.65
C LEU A 88 13.26 6.54 9.17
N GLU A 89 12.21 5.98 9.75
CA GLU A 89 12.01 5.95 11.20
C GLU A 89 13.15 5.13 11.84
N GLU A 90 13.87 5.72 12.79
CA GLU A 90 14.74 4.93 13.66
C GLU A 90 13.85 4.11 14.61
N SER A 91 14.05 2.79 14.61
CA SER A 91 13.48 1.91 15.61
C SER A 91 13.99 2.38 16.97
N ALA A 92 13.10 2.96 17.78
CA ALA A 92 13.38 3.43 19.13
C ALA A 92 13.71 2.27 20.09
#